data_AF-X1B4C1-F1
#
_entry.id   AF-X1B4C1-F1
#
_cell.length_a   1.000
_cell.length_b   1.000
_cell.length_c   1.000
_cell.angle_alpha   90.00
_cell.angle_beta   90.00
_cell.angle_gamma   90.00
#
_symmetry.space_group_name_H-M   'P 1'
#
loop_
_entity.id
_entity.type
_entity.pdbx_description
1 polymer ?
#
loop_
_entity_poly.entity_id
_entity_poly.type
_entity_poly.pdbx_seq_one_letter_code
_entity_poly.pdbx_strand_id
1 'polypeptide(L)'
;MNPKQVLGALARTLGIVLGLEVVISLLIATLAYRYHWTTTEQISTAYMWAGFLAIGFGFFSLAGFWEGTRSFEHQYSISVINKSSWERTQGNVLDFLQSFRILLWTVAIGGLTLAIAWLITTLDLSVLNSIL
;
A
#
# COMPACT_ATOMS: atom_id res chain seq x y z
N MET A 1 -17.51 16.40 9.14
CA MET A 1 -16.19 16.17 9.79
C MET A 1 -15.49 17.49 9.96
N ASN A 2 -14.91 17.78 11.13
CA ASN A 2 -14.15 19.01 11.33
C ASN A 2 -12.84 18.96 10.52
N PRO A 3 -12.42 20.04 9.83
CA PRO A 3 -11.23 20.05 8.98
C PRO A 3 -9.95 19.67 9.74
N LYS A 4 -9.87 19.99 11.03
CA LYS A 4 -8.76 19.58 11.93
C LYS A 4 -8.68 18.06 12.13
N GLN A 5 -9.82 17.37 12.14
CA GLN A 5 -9.86 15.90 12.28
C GLN A 5 -9.42 15.20 10.99
N VAL A 6 -9.77 15.76 9.82
CA VAL A 6 -9.33 15.26 8.52
C VAL A 6 -7.82 15.40 8.38
N LEU A 7 -7.26 16.59 8.70
CA LEU A 7 -5.82 16.84 8.65
C LEU A 7 -5.03 15.91 9.58
N GLY A 8 -5.51 15.70 10.81
CA GLY A 8 -4.86 14.77 11.75
C GLY A 8 -4.86 13.31 11.27
N ALA A 9 -5.97 12.86 10.67
CA ALA A 9 -6.06 11.51 10.11
C ALA A 9 -5.14 11.33 8.89
N LEU A 10 -5.04 12.36 8.02
CA LEU A 10 -4.14 12.36 6.88
C LEU A 10 -2.67 12.33 7.31
N ALA A 11 -2.27 13.18 8.26
CA ALA A 11 -0.90 13.23 8.77
C ALA A 11 -0.47 11.88 9.39
N ARG A 12 -1.35 11.24 10.16
CA ARG A 12 -1.08 9.91 10.74
C ARG A 12 -0.93 8.83 9.66
N THR A 13 -1.76 8.89 8.62
CA THR A 13 -1.71 7.95 7.50
C THR A 13 -0.42 8.11 6.71
N LEU A 14 -0.05 9.34 6.35
CA LEU A 14 1.20 9.65 5.69
C LEU A 14 2.41 9.22 6.52
N GLY A 15 2.40 9.48 7.83
CA GLY A 15 3.48 9.08 8.72
C GLY A 15 3.72 7.57 8.73
N ILE A 16 2.66 6.76 8.71
CA ILE A 16 2.80 5.30 8.66
C ILE A 16 3.30 4.84 7.28
N VAL A 17 2.78 5.43 6.19
CA VAL A 17 3.23 5.11 4.82
C VAL A 17 4.72 5.41 4.66
N LEU A 18 5.19 6.59 5.08
CA LEU A 18 6.60 6.95 5.03
C LEU A 18 7.46 6.08 5.95
N GLY A 19 6.96 5.73 7.13
CA GLY A 19 7.65 4.81 8.04
C GLY A 19 7.87 3.43 7.43
N LEU A 20 6.85 2.88 6.77
CA LEU A 20 6.96 1.60 6.05
C LEU A 20 7.91 1.69 4.86
N GLU A 21 7.90 2.80 4.13
CA GLU A 21 8.84 3.02 3.04
C GLU A 21 10.29 2.95 3.52
N VAL A 22 10.62 3.65 4.62
CA VAL A 22 11.97 3.61 5.20
C VAL A 22 12.38 2.18 5.55
N VAL A 23 11.45 1.36 6.06
CA VAL A 23 11.72 -0.05 6.34
C VAL A 23 12.03 -0.82 5.06
N ILE A 24 11.25 -0.63 3.99
CA ILE A 24 11.49 -1.26 2.69
C ILE A 24 12.86 -0.83 2.14
N SER A 25 13.17 0.46 2.19
CA SER A 25 14.47 0.98 1.76
C SER A 25 15.64 0.37 2.54
N LEU A 26 15.51 0.19 3.85
CA LEU A 26 16.53 -0.46 4.68
C LEU A 26 16.70 -1.94 4.33
N LEU A 27 15.61 -2.65 4.02
CA LEU A 27 15.67 -4.04 3.56
C LEU A 27 16.40 -4.14 2.23
N ILE A 28 16.07 -3.28 1.26
CA ILE A 28 16.75 -3.25 -0.05
C ILE A 28 18.22 -2.88 0.12
N ALA A 29 18.56 -1.90 0.97
CA ALA A 29 19.95 -1.55 1.26
C ALA A 29 20.73 -2.71 1.89
N THR A 30 20.09 -3.46 2.80
CA THR A 30 20.70 -4.65 3.43
C THR A 30 20.94 -5.75 2.40
N LEU A 31 19.99 -5.99 1.49
CA LEU A 31 20.14 -6.93 0.39
C LEU A 31 21.24 -6.49 -0.58
N ALA A 32 21.26 -5.21 -0.96
CA ALA A 32 22.30 -4.64 -1.82
C ALA A 32 23.70 -4.83 -1.21
N TYR A 33 23.84 -4.58 0.08
CA TYR A 33 25.09 -4.83 0.80
C TYR A 33 25.47 -6.31 0.80
N ARG A 34 24.51 -7.21 1.07
CA ARG A 34 24.77 -8.66 1.16
C ARG A 34 25.14 -9.30 -0.18
N TYR A 35 24.53 -8.85 -1.26
CA TYR A 35 24.74 -9.37 -2.62
C TYR A 35 25.72 -8.53 -3.45
N HIS A 36 26.36 -7.53 -2.83
CA HIS A 36 27.30 -6.63 -3.49
C HIS A 36 26.72 -5.96 -4.74
N TRP A 37 25.46 -5.50 -4.65
CA TRP A 37 24.86 -4.73 -5.74
C TRP A 37 25.54 -3.37 -5.83
N THR A 38 26.28 -3.16 -6.90
CA THR A 38 27.04 -1.92 -7.15
C THR A 38 26.43 -1.09 -8.26
N THR A 39 25.48 -1.64 -9.04
CA THR A 39 24.89 -0.94 -10.17
C THR A 39 23.54 -0.32 -9.82
N THR A 40 23.31 0.88 -10.35
CA THR A 40 22.05 1.62 -10.21
C THR A 40 20.86 0.80 -10.72
N GLU A 41 21.05 0.04 -11.81
CA GLU A 41 20.03 -0.83 -12.40
C GLU A 41 19.55 -1.94 -11.45
N GLN A 42 20.46 -2.58 -10.71
CA GLN A 42 20.10 -3.66 -9.76
C GLN A 42 19.26 -3.12 -8.61
N ILE A 43 19.64 -1.97 -8.07
CA ILE A 43 18.91 -1.31 -6.98
C ILE A 43 17.53 -0.85 -7.49
N SER A 44 17.47 -0.19 -8.64
CA SER A 44 16.20 0.24 -9.25
C SER A 44 15.26 -0.94 -9.51
N THR A 45 15.80 -2.04 -10.05
CA THR A 45 15.03 -3.28 -10.29
C THR A 45 14.47 -3.86 -8.99
N ALA A 46 15.24 -3.85 -7.90
CA ALA A 46 14.78 -4.31 -6.60
C ALA A 46 13.62 -3.46 -6.04
N TYR A 47 13.72 -2.13 -6.14
CA TYR A 47 12.62 -1.22 -5.77
C TYR A 47 11.39 -1.44 -6.65
N MET A 48 11.58 -1.70 -7.94
CA MET A 48 10.49 -1.98 -8.87
C MET A 48 9.74 -3.26 -8.51
N TRP A 49 10.47 -4.35 -8.22
CA TRP A 49 9.88 -5.60 -7.74
C TRP A 49 9.19 -5.44 -6.40
N ALA A 50 9.79 -4.70 -5.45
CA ALA A 50 9.17 -4.42 -4.16
C ALA A 50 7.84 -3.66 -4.33
N GLY A 51 7.80 -2.66 -5.21
CA GLY A 51 6.58 -1.91 -5.53
C GLY A 51 5.49 -2.79 -6.14
N PHE A 52 5.84 -3.64 -7.12
CA PHE A 52 4.88 -4.58 -7.70
C PHE A 52 4.36 -5.60 -6.69
N LEU A 53 5.24 -6.14 -5.84
CA LEU A 53 4.84 -7.06 -4.78
C LEU A 53 3.91 -6.37 -3.77
N ALA A 54 4.20 -5.14 -3.37
CA ALA A 54 3.34 -4.37 -2.46
C ALA A 54 1.94 -4.17 -3.05
N ILE A 55 1.85 -3.76 -4.32
CA ILE A 55 0.56 -3.63 -5.03
C ILE A 55 -0.15 -4.98 -5.14
N GLY A 56 0.59 -6.03 -5.51
CA GLY A 56 0.06 -7.39 -5.64
C GLY A 56 -0.54 -7.90 -4.32
N PHE A 57 0.17 -7.72 -3.20
CA PHE A 57 -0.35 -8.01 -1.86
C PHE A 57 -1.62 -7.20 -1.55
N GLY A 58 -1.69 -5.96 -2.01
CA GLY A 58 -2.89 -5.15 -1.99
C GLY A 58 -4.09 -5.81 -2.64
N PHE A 59 -3.93 -6.34 -3.85
CA PHE A 59 -5.00 -7.07 -4.54
C PHE A 59 -5.39 -8.37 -3.83
N PHE A 60 -4.43 -9.10 -3.25
CA PHE A 60 -4.74 -10.29 -2.44
C PHE A 60 -5.59 -9.95 -1.20
N SER A 61 -5.45 -8.76 -0.63
CA SER A 61 -6.31 -8.31 0.48
C SER A 61 -7.80 -8.22 0.08
N LEU A 62 -8.09 -7.89 -1.18
CA LEU A 62 -9.46 -7.88 -1.70
C LEU A 62 -10.03 -9.29 -1.86
N ALA A 63 -9.19 -10.26 -2.25
CA ALA A 63 -9.60 -11.66 -2.38
C ALA A 63 -10.00 -12.25 -1.02
N GLY A 64 -9.24 -11.97 0.05
CA GLY A 64 -9.59 -12.38 1.41
C GLY A 64 -10.90 -11.77 1.92
N PHE A 65 -11.22 -10.54 1.52
CA PHE A 65 -12.50 -9.91 1.85
C PHE A 65 -13.70 -10.57 1.16
N TRP A 66 -13.54 -10.98 -0.10
CA TRP A 66 -14.59 -11.66 -0.86
C TRP A 66 -14.97 -13.00 -0.20
N GLU A 67 -13.99 -13.73 0.31
CA GLU A 67 -14.23 -14.99 1.00
C GLU A 67 -14.92 -14.79 2.36
N GLY A 68 -14.52 -13.76 3.11
CA GLY A 68 -15.16 -13.41 4.39
C GLY A 68 -16.63 -12.99 4.26
N THR A 69 -16.97 -12.19 3.24
CA THR A 69 -18.34 -11.70 2.99
C THR A 69 -19.29 -12.79 2.45
N ARG A 70 -18.77 -13.88 1.89
CA ARG A 70 -19.56 -15.03 1.42
C ARG A 70 -19.75 -16.12 2.46
N SER A 71 -19.09 -16.03 3.61
CA SER A 71 -19.28 -17.01 4.67
C SER A 71 -20.73 -17.02 5.17
N PHE A 72 -21.33 -18.22 5.27
CA PHE A 72 -22.69 -18.41 5.78
C PHE A 72 -22.85 -17.83 7.20
N GLU A 73 -21.77 -17.84 7.98
CA GLU A 73 -21.71 -17.31 9.34
C GLU A 73 -21.89 -15.78 9.37
N HIS A 74 -21.30 -15.05 8.41
CA HIS A 74 -21.51 -13.62 8.28
C HIS A 74 -22.95 -13.28 7.88
N GLN A 75 -23.51 -14.01 6.92
CA GLN A 75 -24.92 -13.83 6.51
C GLN A 75 -25.91 -14.19 7.63
N TYR A 76 -25.62 -15.22 8.42
CA TYR A 76 -26.43 -15.61 9.58
C TYR A 76 -26.32 -14.60 10.73
N SER A 77 -25.11 -14.10 11.00
CA SER A 77 -24.90 -13.06 12.03
C SER A 77 -25.62 -11.75 11.70
N ILE A 78 -25.67 -11.39 10.41
CA ILE A 78 -26.43 -10.23 9.96
C ILE A 78 -27.93 -10.50 10.14
N SER A 79 -28.47 -11.65 9.75
CA SER A 79 -29.92 -11.92 9.77
C SER A 79 -30.56 -11.96 11.16
N VAL A 80 -29.82 -12.36 12.20
CA VAL A 80 -30.31 -12.47 13.59
C VAL A 80 -30.39 -11.11 14.31
N ILE A 81 -29.63 -10.10 13.86
CA ILE A 81 -29.62 -8.77 14.47
C ILE A 81 -30.77 -7.91 13.93
N ASN A 82 -31.69 -7.52 14.80
CA ASN A 82 -32.87 -6.71 14.50
C ASN A 82 -32.50 -5.22 14.35
N LYS A 83 -31.65 -4.89 13.36
CA LYS A 83 -31.29 -3.52 12.97
C LYS A 83 -32.16 -3.04 11.81
N SER A 84 -32.50 -1.75 11.81
CA SER A 84 -33.24 -1.16 10.71
C SER A 84 -32.45 -1.26 9.39
N SER A 85 -33.15 -1.41 8.26
CA SER A 85 -32.52 -1.59 6.93
C SER A 85 -31.56 -0.45 6.55
N TRP A 86 -31.79 0.74 7.11
CA TRP A 86 -30.94 1.90 6.89
C TRP A 86 -29.60 1.80 7.64
N GLU A 87 -29.63 1.41 8.92
CA GLU A 87 -28.41 1.24 9.73
C GLU A 87 -27.54 0.08 9.22
N ARG A 88 -28.16 -0.97 8.66
CA ARG A 88 -27.43 -2.06 7.98
C ARG A 88 -26.70 -1.60 6.73
N THR A 89 -27.34 -0.76 5.91
CA THR A 89 -26.72 -0.21 4.70
C THR A 89 -25.52 0.66 5.05
N GLN A 90 -25.62 1.50 6.08
CA GLN A 90 -24.49 2.34 6.52
C GLN A 90 -23.32 1.50 7.07
N GLY A 91 -23.60 0.44 7.83
CA GLY A 91 -22.58 -0.50 8.32
C GLY A 91 -21.84 -1.19 7.17
N ASN A 92 -22.59 -1.75 6.20
CA ASN A 92 -21.99 -2.42 5.04
C ASN A 92 -21.11 -1.48 4.20
N VAL A 93 -21.51 -0.22 4.04
CA VAL A 93 -20.69 0.78 3.34
C VAL A 93 -19.41 1.10 4.10
N LEU A 94 -19.48 1.20 5.44
CA LEU A 94 -18.29 1.46 6.27
C LEU A 94 -17.31 0.28 6.21
N ASP A 95 -17.80 -0.95 6.32
CA ASP A 95 -16.98 -2.17 6.25
C ASP A 95 -16.35 -2.35 4.86
N PHE A 96 -17.09 -1.98 3.81
CA PHE A 96 -16.56 -1.92 2.45
C PHE A 96 -15.42 -0.90 2.36
N LEU A 97 -15.62 0.34 2.79
CA LEU A 97 -14.58 1.38 2.78
C LEU A 97 -13.35 0.99 3.61
N GLN A 98 -13.55 0.30 4.73
CA GLN A 98 -12.46 -0.19 5.58
C GLN A 98 -11.66 -1.30 4.89
N SER A 99 -12.29 -2.10 4.04
CA SER A 99 -11.61 -3.15 3.24
C SER A 99 -10.78 -2.54 2.11
N PHE A 100 -11.29 -1.46 1.48
CA PHE A 100 -10.51 -0.68 0.50
C PHE A 100 -9.35 0.09 1.13
N ARG A 101 -9.36 0.30 2.44
CA ARG A 101 -8.27 0.97 3.14
C ARG A 101 -6.95 0.21 2.94
N ILE A 102 -6.92 -1.11 3.09
CA ILE A 102 -5.67 -1.88 2.92
C ILE A 102 -5.16 -1.74 1.47
N LEU A 103 -6.05 -1.90 0.49
CA LEU A 103 -5.73 -1.71 -0.92
C LEU A 103 -5.12 -0.32 -1.19
N LEU A 104 -5.78 0.74 -0.73
CA LEU A 104 -5.30 2.11 -0.92
C LEU A 104 -3.92 2.31 -0.31
N TRP A 105 -3.64 1.69 0.84
CA TRP A 105 -2.34 1.81 1.51
C TRP A 105 -1.25 1.07 0.74
N THR A 106 -1.52 -0.16 0.31
CA THR A 106 -0.58 -0.94 -0.50
C THR A 106 -0.30 -0.31 -1.87
N VAL A 107 -1.31 0.32 -2.49
CA VAL A 107 -1.13 1.06 -3.74
C VAL A 107 -0.33 2.33 -3.52
N ALA A 108 -0.57 3.06 -2.43
CA ALA A 108 0.20 4.26 -2.10
C ALA A 108 1.69 3.93 -1.84
N ILE A 109 1.96 2.91 -1.03
CA ILE A 109 3.33 2.45 -0.74
C ILE A 109 3.99 1.93 -2.02
N GLY A 110 3.31 1.03 -2.75
CA GLY A 110 3.82 0.46 -3.98
C GLY A 110 4.08 1.51 -5.08
N GLY A 111 3.20 2.49 -5.19
CA GLY A 111 3.38 3.63 -6.10
C GLY A 111 4.57 4.51 -5.71
N LEU A 112 4.79 4.71 -4.41
CA LEU A 112 5.92 5.50 -3.91
C LEU A 112 7.27 4.78 -4.13
N THR A 113 7.32 3.46 -3.88
CA THR A 113 8.50 2.63 -4.20
C THR A 113 8.82 2.65 -5.70
N LEU A 114 7.79 2.55 -6.55
CA LEU A 114 7.96 2.68 -8.01
C LEU A 114 8.46 4.06 -8.43
N ALA A 115 7.95 5.13 -7.80
CA ALA A 115 8.43 6.49 -8.06
C ALA A 115 9.91 6.65 -7.67
N ILE A 116 10.35 6.02 -6.58
CA ILE A 116 11.77 5.99 -6.18
C ILE A 116 12.62 5.24 -7.20
N ALA A 117 12.17 4.06 -7.67
CA ALA A 117 12.87 3.31 -8.73
C ALA A 117 13.04 4.16 -10.01
N TRP A 118 11.98 4.85 -10.43
CA TRP A 118 12.02 5.74 -11.57
C TRP A 118 12.98 6.92 -11.36
N LEU A 119 12.99 7.52 -10.18
CA LEU A 119 13.88 8.63 -9.84
C LEU A 119 15.36 8.20 -9.87
N ILE A 120 15.67 7.04 -9.30
CA ILE A 120 17.02 6.45 -9.32
C ILE A 120 17.50 6.26 -10.77
N THR A 121 16.65 5.68 -11.62
CA THR A 121 16.96 5.43 -13.03
C THR A 121 17.19 6.71 -13.82
N THR A 122 16.37 7.74 -13.56
CA THR A 122 16.44 9.03 -14.28
C THR A 122 17.68 9.84 -13.87
N LEU A 123 18.09 9.76 -12.59
CA LEU A 123 19.30 10.41 -12.10
C LEU A 123 20.57 9.80 -12.70
N ASP A 124 20.59 8.49 -12.94
CA ASP A 124 21.72 7.82 -13.60
C ASP A 124 21.94 8.36 -15.02
N LEU A 125 20.85 8.52 -15.79
CA LEU A 125 20.87 9.04 -17.16
C LEU A 125 21.30 10.50 -17.25
N SER A 126 20.91 11.34 -16.27
CA SER A 126 21.28 12.76 -16.28
C SER A 126 22.77 12.97 -15.97
N VAL A 127 23.34 12.15 -15.09
CA VAL A 127 24.79 12.14 -14.81
C VAL A 127 25.56 11.70 -16.05
N LEU A 128 25.11 10.64 -16.73
CA LEU A 128 25.76 10.14 -17.95
C LEU A 128 25.76 11.17 -19.09
N ASN A 129 24.64 11.89 -19.27
CA ASN A 129 24.52 12.96 -20.26
C ASN A 129 25.33 14.23 -19.92
N SER A 130 25.79 14.39 -18.68
CA SER A 130 26.62 15.55 -18.30
C SER A 130 28.12 15.34 -18.54
N ILE A 131 28.53 14.10 -18.79
CA ILE A 131 29.92 13.69 -18.99
C ILE A 131 30.26 13.55 -20.49
N LEU A 132 29.24 13.31 -21.34
CA LEU A 132 29.34 13.25 -22.80
C LEU A 132 29.14 14.64 -23.42
#